data_AF-A0A7W0NN26-F1
#
_entry.id   AF-A0A7W0NN26-F1
#
_cell.length_a   1.000
_cell.length_b   1.000
_cell.length_c   1.000
_cell.angle_alpha   90.00
_cell.angle_beta   90.00
_cell.angle_gamma   90.00
#
_symmetry.space_group_name_H-M   'P 1'
#
loop_
_entity.id
_entity.type
_entity.pdbx_description
1 polymer ?
#
loop_
_entity_poly.entity_id
_entity_poly.type
_entity_poly.pdbx_seq_one_letter_code
_entity_poly.pdbx_strand_id
1 'polypeptide(L)' 'MKAYILIQTAVNVAQVARDIRELDGVEAADDVSGPYDVIVRASADSMDSLGRMVVARIQTIEGVTRTLTCPVVAL' A
#
# COMPACT_ATOMS: atom_id res chain seq x y z
N MET A 1 1.70 -1.51 14.80
CA MET A 1 2.51 -2.33 13.88
C MET A 1 2.73 -1.57 12.58
N LYS A 2 3.90 -1.71 11.95
CA LYS A 2 4.22 -1.10 10.64
C LYS A 2 4.36 -2.17 9.56
N ALA A 3 4.08 -1.81 8.32
CA ALA A 3 4.28 -2.67 7.15
C ALA A 3 4.63 -1.84 5.92
N TYR A 4 5.35 -2.48 4.99
CA TYR A 4 5.49 -2.00 3.64
C TYR A 4 4.54 -2.76 2.72
N ILE A 5 3.86 -2.07 1.81
CA ILE A 5 2.99 -2.69 0.81
C ILE A 5 3.54 -2.32 -0.56
N LEU A 6 3.94 -3.32 -1.32
CA LEU A 6 4.48 -3.18 -2.67
C LEU A 6 3.36 -3.42 -3.67
N ILE A 7 3.18 -2.50 -4.61
CA ILE A 7 2.01 -2.48 -5.49
C ILE A 7 2.45 -2.43 -6.95
N GLN A 8 1.87 -3.31 -7.76
CA GLN A 8 1.92 -3.21 -9.22
C GLN A 8 0.59 -2.66 -9.73
N THR A 9 0.67 -1.83 -10.76
CA THR A 9 -0.47 -1.14 -11.35
C THR A 9 -0.45 -1.32 -12.87
N ALA A 10 -1.63 -1.33 -13.50
CA ALA A 10 -1.74 -1.43 -14.96
C ALA A 10 -1.65 -0.07 -15.65
N VAL A 11 -2.19 0.97 -15.01
CA VAL A 11 -2.30 2.32 -15.58
C VAL A 11 -2.21 3.37 -14.47
N ASN A 12 -1.72 4.56 -14.84
CA ASN A 12 -1.85 5.79 -14.07
C ASN A 12 -1.28 5.73 -12.63
N VAL A 13 -0.02 5.28 -12.49
CA VAL A 13 0.73 5.15 -11.22
C VAL A 13 0.58 6.37 -10.31
N ALA A 14 0.70 7.57 -10.87
CA ALA A 14 0.62 8.80 -10.10
C ALA A 14 -0.76 9.01 -9.47
N GLN A 15 -1.83 8.59 -10.13
CA GLN A 15 -3.18 8.66 -9.56
C GLN A 15 -3.36 7.62 -8.47
N VAL A 16 -2.95 6.37 -8.73
CA VAL A 16 -3.02 5.29 -7.72
C VAL A 16 -2.27 5.69 -6.45
N ALA A 17 -1.04 6.22 -6.57
CA ALA A 17 -0.28 6.67 -5.43
C ALA A 17 -0.96 7.84 -4.69
N ARG A 18 -1.65 8.74 -5.38
CA ARG A 18 -2.44 9.81 -4.74
C ARG A 18 -3.62 9.25 -3.95
N ASP A 19 -4.42 8.38 -4.57
CA ASP A 19 -5.60 7.78 -3.93
C ASP A 19 -5.21 6.97 -2.68
N ILE A 20 -4.08 6.26 -2.74
CA ILE A 20 -3.55 5.51 -1.60
C ILE A 20 -3.13 6.43 -0.44
N ARG A 21 -2.53 7.59 -0.72
CA ARG A 21 -2.09 8.54 0.33
C ARG A 21 -3.26 9.08 1.15
N GLU A 22 -4.48 9.09 0.60
CA GLU A 22 -5.68 9.54 1.30
C GLU A 22 -6.30 8.47 2.22
N LEU A 23 -5.78 7.24 2.20
CA LEU A 23 -6.29 6.17 3.05
C LEU A 23 -5.80 6.28 4.50
N ASP A 24 -6.74 6.10 5.44
CA ASP A 24 -6.41 6.00 6.86
C ASP A 24 -5.43 4.85 7.14
N GLY A 25 -4.38 5.14 7.92
CA GLY A 25 -3.33 4.18 8.24
C GLY A 25 -2.18 4.14 7.24
N VAL A 26 -2.24 4.90 6.14
CA VAL A 26 -1.08 5.11 5.24
C VAL A 26 -0.24 6.27 5.77
N GLU A 27 1.04 6.00 6.06
CA GLU A 27 2.02 7.02 6.46
C GLU A 27 2.68 7.69 5.25
N ALA A 28 2.86 6.93 4.17
CA ALA A 28 3.44 7.40 2.91
C ALA A 28 3.08 6.42 1.79
N ALA A 29 2.95 6.92 0.57
CA ALA A 29 3.01 6.12 -0.65
C ALA A 29 3.89 6.85 -1.65
N ASP A 30 4.84 6.15 -2.24
CA ASP A 30 5.80 6.72 -3.18
C ASP A 30 5.76 5.92 -4.48
N ASP A 31 5.65 6.62 -5.59
CA ASP A 31 5.88 6.04 -6.91
C ASP A 31 7.38 5.80 -7.10
N VAL A 32 7.75 4.59 -7.51
CA VAL A 32 9.15 4.18 -7.60
C VAL A 32 9.48 3.62 -8.98
N SER A 33 10.71 3.87 -9.44
CA SER A 33 11.26 3.20 -10.61
C SER A 33 11.82 1.83 -10.19
N GLY A 34 10.98 0.78 -10.21
CA GLY A 34 11.35 -0.57 -9.78
C GLY A 34 10.46 -1.67 -10.38
N PRO A 35 10.55 -2.92 -9.88
CA PRO A 35 9.65 -4.00 -10.30
C PRO A 35 8.21 -3.81 -9.81
N TYR A 36 8.01 -2.87 -8.90
CA TYR A 36 6.74 -2.38 -8.40
C TYR A 36 6.64 -0.90 -8.75
N ASP A 37 5.41 -0.41 -8.94
CA ASP A 37 5.16 0.97 -9.34
C ASP A 37 4.98 1.89 -8.11
N VAL A 38 4.44 1.35 -7.01
CA VAL A 38 4.19 2.11 -5.77
C VAL A 38 4.65 1.32 -4.55
N ILE A 39 5.33 2.00 -3.63
CA ILE A 39 5.67 1.49 -2.30
C ILE A 39 4.92 2.30 -1.25
N VAL A 40 4.17 1.61 -0.41
CA VAL A 40 3.37 2.21 0.66
C VAL A 40 3.96 1.83 2.00
N ARG A 41 4.11 2.82 2.89
CA ARG A 41 4.36 2.59 4.31
C ARG A 41 3.05 2.78 5.05
N ALA A 42 2.62 1.74 5.76
CA ALA A 42 1.36 1.73 6.50
C ALA A 42 1.58 1.35 7.96
N SER A 43 0.71 1.85 8.83
CA SER A 43 0.68 1.52 10.24
C SER A 43 -0.75 1.25 10.72
N ALA A 44 -0.88 0.28 11.62
CA ALA A 44 -2.16 -0.11 12.22
C ALA A 44 -1.92 -0.75 13.58
N ASP A 45 -2.96 -0.84 14.41
CA ASP A 45 -2.85 -1.40 15.76
C ASP A 45 -2.59 -2.91 15.76
N SER A 46 -3.02 -3.62 14.70
CA SER A 46 -2.87 -5.07 14.57
C SER A 46 -2.75 -5.52 13.11
N MET A 47 -2.35 -6.78 12.88
CA MET A 47 -2.30 -7.39 11.54
C MET A 47 -3.67 -7.45 10.86
N ASP A 48 -4.70 -7.78 11.64
CA ASP A 48 -6.07 -7.85 11.15
C ASP A 48 -6.57 -6.46 10.72
N SER A 49 -6.26 -5.43 11.52
CA SER A 49 -6.56 -4.04 11.17
C SER A 49 -5.82 -3.59 9.90
N LEU A 50 -4.53 -3.93 9.75
CA LEU A 50 -3.77 -3.63 8.52
C LEU A 50 -4.42 -4.28 7.28
N GLY A 51 -4.82 -5.55 7.39
CA GLY A 51 -5.45 -6.27 6.29
C GLY A 51 -6.79 -5.69 5.87
N ARG A 52 -7.67 -5.40 6.84
CA ARG A 52 -9.03 -4.90 6.56
C ARG A 52 -9.07 -3.42 6.19
N MET A 53 -8.29 -2.59 6.86
CA MET A 53 -8.38 -1.13 6.67
C MET A 53 -7.52 -0.65 5.52
N VAL A 54 -6.33 -1.22 5.34
CA VAL A 54 -5.36 -0.71 4.37
C VAL A 54 -5.32 -1.61 3.14
N VAL A 55 -4.98 -2.89 3.30
CA VAL A 55 -4.77 -3.79 2.14
C VAL A 55 -6.05 -3.97 1.33
N ALA A 56 -7.19 -4.23 1.98
CA ALA A 56 -8.47 -4.41 1.30
C ALA A 56 -8.88 -3.13 0.54
N ARG A 57 -8.66 -1.94 1.10
CA ARG A 57 -8.96 -0.66 0.42
C ARG A 57 -8.04 -0.42 -0.76
N ILE A 58 -6.74 -0.66 -0.62
CA ILE A 58 -5.78 -0.54 -1.72
C ILE A 58 -6.19 -1.44 -2.89
N GLN A 59 -6.63 -2.66 -2.62
CA GLN A 59 -7.07 -3.61 -3.66
C GLN A 59 -8.35 -3.17 -4.40
N THR A 60 -9.13 -2.23 -3.85
CA THR A 60 -10.30 -1.66 -4.53
C THR A 60 -9.99 -0.48 -5.44
N ILE A 61 -8.77 0.06 -5.38
CA ILE A 61 -8.36 1.19 -6.21
C ILE A 61 -8.19 0.73 -7.65
N GLU A 62 -8.84 1.45 -8.57
CA GLU A 62 -8.75 1.16 -10.00
C GLU A 62 -7.29 1.25 -10.48
N GLY A 63 -6.88 0.26 -11.27
CA GLY A 63 -5.52 0.17 -11.78
C GLY A 63 -4.56 -0.62 -10.89
N VAL A 64 -4.90 -0.94 -9.65
CA VAL A 64 -4.10 -1.88 -8.82
C VAL A 64 -4.28 -3.31 -9.33
N THR A 65 -3.17 -3.97 -9.69
CA THR A 65 -3.19 -5.35 -10.23
C THR A 65 -2.61 -6.37 -9.24
N ARG A 66 -1.65 -5.95 -8.41
CA ARG A 66 -1.01 -6.84 -7.45
C ARG A 66 -0.56 -6.07 -6.21
N THR A 67 -0.71 -6.71 -5.05
CA THR A 67 -0.27 -6.18 -3.76
C THR A 67 0.53 -7.23 -3.01
N LEU A 68 1.69 -6.86 -2.46
CA LEU A 68 2.48 -7.70 -1.55
C LEU A 68 2.65 -6.96 -0.23
N THR A 69 2.18 -7.56 0.87
CA THR A 69 2.28 -6.98 2.21
C THR A 69 3.48 -7.55 2.96
N CYS A 70 4.37 -6.66 3.40
CA CYS A 70 5.61 -6.97 4.11
C CYS A 70 5.56 -6.34 5.52
N PRO A 71 5.04 -7.05 6.52
CA PRO A 71 5.03 -6.53 7.88
C PRO A 71 6.45 -6.37 8.42
N VAL A 72 6.70 -5.25 9.10
CA VAL A 72 7.99 -4.96 9.73
C VAL A 72 8.11 -5.79 10.99
N VAL A 73 9.12 -6.65 11.03
CA VAL A 73 9.48 -7.43 12.21
C VAL A 73 10.53 -6.63 12.99
N ALA A 74 10.24 -6.30 14.25
CA ALA A 74 11.26 -5.83 15.17
C ALA A 74 12.01 -7.05 15.70
N LEU A 75 13.30 -7.16 15.38
CA LEU A 75 14.20 -8.15 15.96
C LEU A 75 14.70 -7.67 17.33
#